data_AF-A0A2J7QJ07-F1
#
_entry.id   AF-A0A2J7QJ07-F1
#
_cell.length_a   1.000
_cell.length_b   1.000
_cell.length_c   1.000
_cell.angle_alpha   90.00
_cell.angle_beta   90.00
_cell.angle_gamma   90.00
#
_symmetry.space_group_name_H-M   'P 1'
#
loop_
_entity.id
_entity.type
_entity.pdbx_description
1 polymer ?
#
loop_
_entity_poly.entity_id
_entity_poly.type
_entity_poly.pdbx_seq_one_letter_code
_entity_poly.pdbx_strand_id
1 'polypeptide(L)'
;MSRLLVDDFWGTPLSHSGSHGSYRPLCVLSFRLNYMLGGFRAWGYHLVNILLHCLATSLVVRLARLLFPSSIPVAITGLLFAAHPIHTEAVAGVVGRADVAACIFYLMSFQCYVAHVRHRDRLCRQGKQWLCMCGCVLFASCAILSKETGVTVLLLCTGYDVLTHLGKKRNSLVDIFTKVSPHSGFAYTHEQNSFIGVGCDYRQYT
;
A
#
# COMPACT_ATOMS: atom_id res chain seq x y z
N MET A 1 20.92 -8.11 -22.13
CA MET A 1 20.42 -7.63 -20.83
C MET A 1 21.21 -6.46 -20.22
N SER A 2 22.45 -6.18 -20.67
CA SER A 2 23.41 -5.28 -20.01
C SER A 2 23.05 -3.78 -19.93
N ARG A 3 22.09 -3.27 -20.73
CA ARG A 3 21.79 -1.82 -20.77
C ARG A 3 20.57 -1.38 -19.94
N LEU A 4 20.00 -2.26 -19.12
CA LEU A 4 18.77 -1.96 -18.37
C LEU A 4 18.88 -0.76 -17.40
N LEU A 5 20.08 -0.51 -16.87
CA LEU A 5 20.35 0.57 -15.92
C LEU A 5 20.90 1.83 -16.60
N VAL A 6 21.17 1.77 -17.90
CA VAL A 6 21.83 2.84 -18.67
C VAL A 6 20.84 3.51 -19.61
N ASP A 7 19.86 2.75 -20.10
CA ASP A 7 18.80 3.25 -20.96
C ASP A 7 17.63 3.80 -20.12
N ASP A 8 17.00 4.85 -20.62
CA ASP A 8 15.73 5.36 -20.11
C ASP A 8 14.58 4.41 -20.46
N PHE A 9 13.39 4.73 -19.95
CA PHE A 9 12.17 3.97 -20.17
C PHE A 9 11.84 3.72 -21.66
N TRP A 10 12.29 4.59 -22.56
CA TRP A 10 12.05 4.52 -24.00
C TRP A 10 13.19 3.84 -24.78
N GLY A 11 14.28 3.47 -24.10
CA GLY A 11 15.44 2.79 -24.70
C GLY A 11 16.54 3.74 -25.18
N THR A 12 16.48 5.02 -24.82
CA THR A 12 17.55 5.99 -25.13
C THR A 12 18.54 6.04 -23.97
N PRO A 13 19.86 6.05 -24.19
CA PRO A 13 20.84 6.19 -23.10
C PRO A 13 20.58 7.44 -22.26
N LEU A 14 20.58 7.31 -20.93
CA LEU A 14 20.32 8.42 -19.98
C LEU A 14 21.31 9.58 -20.12
N SER A 15 22.53 9.32 -20.60
CA SER A 15 23.56 10.33 -20.82
C SER A 15 23.34 11.15 -22.11
N HIS A 16 22.36 10.79 -22.93
CA HIS A 16 22.08 11.44 -24.19
C HIS A 16 21.14 12.64 -23.99
N SER A 17 21.44 13.78 -24.61
CA SER A 17 20.67 15.02 -24.45
C SER A 17 19.22 14.92 -24.94
N GLY A 18 18.90 13.95 -25.81
CA GLY A 18 17.55 13.65 -26.26
C GLY A 18 16.79 12.63 -25.39
N SER A 19 17.37 12.17 -24.27
CA SER A 19 16.69 11.25 -23.36
C SER A 19 15.55 11.94 -22.64
N HIS A 20 14.47 11.18 -22.41
CA HIS A 20 13.33 11.65 -21.62
C HIS A 20 13.62 11.65 -20.11
N GLY A 21 14.80 11.17 -19.69
CA GLY A 21 15.26 11.13 -18.29
C GLY A 21 14.47 10.20 -17.38
N SER A 22 13.49 9.46 -17.92
CA SER A 22 12.57 8.64 -17.13
C SER A 22 13.21 7.30 -16.78
N TYR A 23 13.75 7.20 -15.56
CA TYR A 23 14.40 5.99 -15.07
C TYR A 23 13.41 5.02 -14.42
N ARG A 24 13.00 3.97 -15.16
CA ARG A 24 11.99 2.98 -14.72
C ARG A 24 12.44 1.53 -14.96
N PRO A 25 13.54 1.10 -14.33
CA PRO A 25 14.19 -0.18 -14.64
C PRO A 25 13.29 -1.40 -14.40
N LEU A 26 12.41 -1.38 -13.38
CA LEU A 26 11.53 -2.52 -13.11
C LEU A 26 10.45 -2.69 -14.17
N CYS A 27 9.94 -1.59 -14.72
CA CYS A 27 8.98 -1.64 -15.80
C CYS A 27 9.62 -2.17 -17.09
N VAL A 28 10.81 -1.65 -17.44
CA VAL A 28 11.61 -2.13 -18.58
C VAL A 28 11.95 -3.62 -18.44
N LEU A 29 12.32 -4.07 -17.24
CA LEU A 29 12.56 -5.48 -16.95
C LEU A 29 11.31 -6.33 -17.21
N SER A 30 10.14 -5.89 -16.72
CA SER A 30 8.87 -6.58 -16.96
C SER A 30 8.56 -6.71 -18.45
N PHE A 31 8.80 -5.67 -19.25
CA PHE A 31 8.61 -5.73 -20.70
C PHE A 31 9.59 -6.70 -21.37
N ARG A 32 10.87 -6.68 -20.98
CA ARG A 32 11.88 -7.62 -21.51
C ARG A 32 11.55 -9.07 -21.19
N LEU A 33 11.10 -9.36 -19.98
CA LEU A 33 10.65 -10.69 -19.59
C LEU A 33 9.43 -11.13 -20.41
N ASN A 34 8.46 -10.24 -20.61
CA ASN A 34 7.30 -10.53 -21.45
C ASN A 34 7.70 -10.81 -22.91
N TYR A 35 8.64 -10.02 -23.44
CA TYR A 35 9.20 -10.22 -24.77
C TYR A 35 9.91 -11.58 -24.92
N MET A 36 10.66 -12.00 -23.91
CA MET A 36 11.32 -13.31 -23.92
C MET A 36 10.32 -14.48 -23.96
N LEU A 37 9.15 -14.32 -23.37
CA LEU A 37 8.12 -15.37 -23.32
C LEU A 37 7.20 -15.38 -24.55
N GLY A 38 6.84 -14.21 -25.08
CA GLY A 38 5.79 -14.07 -26.08
C GLY A 38 6.12 -13.17 -27.27
N GLY A 39 7.34 -12.64 -27.36
CA GLY A 39 7.78 -11.73 -28.41
C GLY A 39 6.99 -10.41 -28.42
N PHE A 40 6.69 -9.90 -29.61
CA PHE A 40 5.91 -8.67 -29.82
C PHE A 40 4.39 -8.88 -29.87
N ARG A 41 3.89 -10.05 -29.44
CA ARG A 41 2.45 -10.34 -29.48
C ARG A 41 1.71 -9.48 -28.46
N ALA A 42 0.96 -8.48 -28.94
CA ALA A 42 0.29 -7.48 -28.11
C ALA A 42 -0.60 -8.09 -27.01
N TRP A 43 -1.30 -9.19 -27.31
CA TRP A 43 -2.21 -9.85 -26.36
C TRP A 43 -1.53 -10.21 -25.02
N GLY A 44 -0.26 -10.66 -25.05
CA GLY A 44 0.47 -11.04 -23.85
C GLY A 44 0.77 -9.83 -22.96
N TYR A 45 0.97 -8.66 -23.56
CA TYR A 45 1.19 -7.41 -22.81
C TYR A 45 -0.07 -6.93 -22.09
N HIS A 46 -1.22 -6.99 -22.77
CA HIS A 46 -2.50 -6.67 -22.16
C HIS A 46 -2.89 -7.67 -21.07
N LEU A 47 -2.64 -8.97 -21.28
CA LEU A 47 -2.93 -9.99 -20.26
C LEU A 47 -2.17 -9.70 -18.97
N VAL A 48 -0.87 -9.41 -19.05
CA VAL A 48 -0.08 -9.04 -17.87
C VAL A 48 -0.65 -7.80 -17.17
N ASN A 49 -1.05 -6.77 -17.93
CA ASN A 49 -1.64 -5.57 -17.35
C ASN A 49 -2.97 -5.86 -16.64
N ILE A 50 -3.82 -6.72 -17.20
CA ILE A 50 -5.07 -7.15 -16.58
C ILE A 50 -4.79 -7.91 -15.27
N LEU A 51 -3.83 -8.85 -15.27
CA LEU A 51 -3.45 -9.59 -14.07
C LEU A 51 -2.91 -8.67 -12.97
N LEU A 52 -2.07 -7.69 -13.34
CA LEU A 52 -1.59 -6.68 -12.42
C LEU A 52 -2.75 -5.83 -11.87
N HIS A 53 -3.71 -5.44 -12.70
CA HIS A 53 -4.88 -4.70 -12.24
C HIS A 53 -5.74 -5.52 -11.26
N CYS A 54 -5.99 -6.81 -11.54
CA CYS A 54 -6.67 -7.71 -10.61
C CYS A 54 -5.94 -7.78 -9.25
N LEU A 55 -4.61 -7.86 -9.26
CA LEU A 55 -3.80 -7.83 -8.06
C LEU A 55 -3.95 -6.49 -7.31
N ALA A 56 -3.87 -5.36 -8.01
CA ALA A 56 -4.06 -4.03 -7.42
C ALA A 56 -5.45 -3.92 -6.75
N THR A 57 -6.51 -4.32 -7.45
CA THR A 57 -7.88 -4.34 -6.92
C THR A 57 -7.98 -5.20 -5.66
N SER A 58 -7.35 -6.40 -5.65
CA SER A 58 -7.36 -7.26 -4.47
C SER A 58 -6.68 -6.61 -3.25
N LEU A 59 -5.61 -5.83 -3.47
CA LEU A 59 -4.89 -5.11 -2.42
C LEU A 59 -5.70 -3.94 -1.88
N VAL A 60 -6.39 -3.20 -2.75
CA VAL A 60 -7.34 -2.15 -2.37
C VAL A 60 -8.46 -2.73 -1.52
N VAL A 61 -9.08 -3.83 -1.93
CA VAL A 61 -10.11 -4.52 -1.14
C VAL A 61 -9.56 -4.96 0.22
N ARG A 62 -8.32 -5.50 0.27
CA ARG A 62 -7.66 -5.85 1.53
C ARG A 62 -7.45 -4.63 2.42
N LEU A 63 -7.10 -3.48 1.86
CA LEU A 63 -6.93 -2.23 2.60
C LEU A 63 -8.28 -1.70 3.10
N ALA A 64 -9.33 -1.75 2.28
CA ALA A 64 -10.68 -1.33 2.64
C ALA A 64 -11.22 -2.15 3.83
N ARG A 65 -10.92 -3.45 3.90
CA ARG A 65 -11.26 -4.29 5.07
C ARG A 65 -10.59 -3.84 6.38
N LEU A 66 -9.50 -3.08 6.31
CA LEU A 66 -8.85 -2.52 7.49
C LEU A 66 -9.51 -1.22 7.96
N LEU A 67 -10.25 -0.53 7.08
CA LEU A 67 -10.85 0.78 7.33
C LEU A 67 -12.34 0.70 7.64
N PHE A 68 -13.06 -0.24 7.02
CA PHE A 68 -14.49 -0.37 7.17
C PHE A 68 -14.86 -1.60 8.01
N PRO A 69 -15.81 -1.46 8.96
CA PRO A 69 -16.27 -2.59 9.79
C PRO A 69 -17.22 -3.55 9.04
N SER A 70 -17.85 -3.12 7.94
CA SER A 70 -18.86 -3.89 7.22
C SER A 70 -18.43 -4.27 5.80
N SER A 71 -18.95 -5.40 5.29
CA SER A 71 -18.55 -5.98 3.99
C SER A 71 -19.07 -5.20 2.77
N ILE A 72 -20.19 -4.48 2.91
CA ILE A 72 -20.81 -3.71 1.81
C ILE A 72 -19.90 -2.58 1.31
N PRO A 73 -19.42 -1.63 2.15
CA PRO A 73 -18.53 -0.56 1.68
C PRO A 73 -17.19 -1.09 1.14
N VAL A 74 -16.71 -2.22 1.66
CA VAL A 74 -15.53 -2.92 1.12
C VAL A 74 -15.78 -3.40 -0.30
N ALA A 75 -16.92 -4.05 -0.55
CA ALA A 75 -17.31 -4.52 -1.88
C ALA A 75 -17.51 -3.36 -2.85
N ILE A 76 -18.18 -2.28 -2.42
CA ILE A 76 -18.39 -1.07 -3.23
C ILE A 76 -17.04 -0.45 -3.60
N THR A 77 -16.11 -0.32 -2.65
CA THR A 77 -14.77 0.24 -2.92
C THR A 77 -14.00 -0.61 -3.94
N GLY A 78 -14.07 -1.94 -3.82
CA GLY A 78 -13.45 -2.86 -4.78
C GLY A 78 -14.06 -2.75 -6.18
N LEU A 79 -15.39 -2.71 -6.27
CA LEU A 79 -16.12 -2.58 -7.53
C LEU A 79 -15.85 -1.23 -8.20
N LEU A 80 -15.90 -0.15 -7.43
CA LEU A 80 -15.59 1.19 -7.94
C LEU A 80 -14.15 1.26 -8.46
N PHE A 81 -13.17 0.71 -7.73
CA PHE A 81 -11.78 0.68 -8.19
C PHE A 81 -11.60 -0.18 -9.44
N ALA A 82 -12.24 -1.36 -9.50
CA ALA A 82 -12.13 -2.24 -10.67
C ALA A 82 -12.79 -1.66 -11.93
N ALA A 83 -13.92 -0.97 -11.76
CA ALA A 83 -14.71 -0.42 -12.86
C ALA A 83 -14.32 1.03 -13.21
N HIS A 84 -13.39 1.65 -12.49
CA HIS A 84 -13.11 3.07 -12.66
C HIS A 84 -12.47 3.34 -14.05
N PRO A 85 -13.06 4.22 -14.87
CA PRO A 85 -12.54 4.53 -16.22
C PRO A 85 -11.09 5.02 -16.21
N ILE A 86 -10.66 5.73 -15.17
CA ILE A 86 -9.25 6.18 -15.04
C ILE A 86 -8.23 5.03 -15.07
N HIS A 87 -8.64 3.81 -14.69
CA HIS A 87 -7.76 2.65 -14.72
C HIS A 87 -7.82 1.91 -16.06
N THR A 88 -8.87 2.11 -16.87
CA THR A 88 -8.97 1.47 -18.18
C THR A 88 -7.91 2.02 -19.12
N GLU A 89 -7.57 3.31 -19.06
CA GLU A 89 -6.48 3.90 -19.85
C GLU A 89 -5.11 3.32 -19.47
N ALA A 90 -4.85 3.15 -18.17
CA ALA A 90 -3.60 2.57 -17.67
C ALA A 90 -3.47 1.05 -17.94
N VAL A 91 -4.59 0.34 -18.06
CA VAL A 91 -4.61 -1.11 -18.30
C VAL A 91 -4.66 -1.43 -19.79
N ALA A 92 -5.46 -0.69 -20.57
CA ALA A 92 -5.56 -0.83 -22.01
C ALA A 92 -4.27 -0.37 -22.70
N GLY A 93 -3.63 0.69 -22.21
CA GLY A 93 -2.31 1.09 -22.69
C GLY A 93 -1.23 0.13 -22.21
N VAL A 94 -0.49 -0.48 -23.14
CA VAL A 94 0.68 -1.33 -22.79
C VAL A 94 1.68 -0.54 -21.93
N VAL A 95 1.88 0.73 -22.26
CA VAL A 95 2.78 1.67 -21.57
C VAL A 95 2.36 1.95 -20.12
N GLY A 96 1.07 1.84 -19.79
CA GLY A 96 0.53 2.10 -18.45
C GLY A 96 0.94 1.07 -17.39
N ARG A 97 1.66 0.00 -17.78
CA ARG A 97 2.19 -1.01 -16.86
C ARG A 97 3.01 -0.41 -15.71
N ALA A 98 3.78 0.66 -15.97
CA ALA A 98 4.58 1.34 -14.95
C ALA A 98 3.70 1.83 -13.78
N ASP A 99 2.53 2.37 -14.11
CA ASP A 99 1.61 2.98 -13.15
C ASP A 99 0.93 1.92 -12.29
N VAL A 100 0.47 0.83 -12.93
CA VAL A 100 -0.16 -0.29 -12.23
C VAL A 100 0.85 -0.99 -11.32
N ALA A 101 2.08 -1.23 -11.78
CA ALA A 101 3.14 -1.83 -10.97
C ALA A 101 3.51 -0.94 -9.77
N ALA A 102 3.68 0.37 -9.99
CA ALA A 102 3.93 1.32 -8.91
C ALA A 102 2.79 1.32 -7.89
N CYS A 103 1.53 1.27 -8.33
CA CYS A 103 0.35 1.17 -7.46
C CYS A 103 0.37 -0.09 -6.57
N ILE A 104 0.69 -1.25 -7.14
CA ILE A 104 0.78 -2.52 -6.39
C ILE A 104 1.84 -2.44 -5.30
N PHE A 105 3.05 -2.01 -5.66
CA PHE A 105 4.15 -1.89 -4.70
C PHE A 105 3.87 -0.82 -3.64
N TYR A 106 3.22 0.28 -4.03
CA TYR A 106 2.76 1.31 -3.11
C TYR A 106 1.80 0.74 -2.05
N LEU A 107 0.77 0.01 -2.49
CA LEU A 107 -0.22 -0.60 -1.60
C LEU A 107 0.40 -1.66 -0.68
N MET A 108 1.30 -2.50 -1.21
CA MET A 108 2.06 -3.48 -0.42
C MET A 108 2.93 -2.80 0.64
N SER A 109 3.67 -1.75 0.26
CA SER A 109 4.48 -0.95 1.17
C SER A 109 3.64 -0.40 2.32
N PHE A 110 2.50 0.23 1.99
CA PHE A 110 1.61 0.78 3.00
C PHE A 110 1.03 -0.29 3.94
N GLN A 111 0.64 -1.46 3.40
CA GLN A 111 0.13 -2.56 4.22
C GLN A 111 1.21 -3.15 5.14
N CYS A 112 2.46 -3.26 4.67
CA CYS A 112 3.61 -3.61 5.52
C CYS A 112 3.82 -2.58 6.63
N TYR A 113 3.67 -1.28 6.32
CA TYR A 113 3.76 -0.21 7.32
C TYR A 113 2.67 -0.29 8.39
N VAL A 114 1.41 -0.51 7.98
CA VAL A 114 0.29 -0.71 8.92
C VAL A 114 0.55 -1.92 9.82
N ALA A 115 1.08 -3.03 9.26
CA ALA A 115 1.47 -4.20 10.03
C ALA A 115 2.62 -3.89 11.02
N HIS A 116 3.61 -3.10 10.59
CA HIS A 116 4.70 -2.62 11.46
C HIS A 116 4.16 -1.84 12.65
N VAL A 117 3.26 -0.87 12.45
CA VAL A 117 2.65 -0.08 13.54
C VAL A 117 1.88 -0.98 14.53
N ARG A 118 1.11 -1.95 14.01
CA ARG A 118 0.38 -2.92 14.85
C ARG A 118 1.31 -3.81 15.68
N HIS A 119 2.48 -4.18 15.12
CA HIS A 119 3.48 -4.96 15.84
C HIS A 119 4.29 -4.12 16.83
N ARG A 120 4.55 -2.84 16.53
CA ARG A 120 5.18 -1.88 17.46
C ARG A 120 4.37 -1.74 18.75
N ASP A 121 3.05 -1.70 18.64
CA ASP A 121 2.14 -1.54 19.79
C ASP A 121 2.02 -2.83 20.63
N ARG A 122 2.35 -3.99 20.05
CA ARG A 122 2.35 -5.27 20.74
C ARG A 122 3.78 -5.62 21.14
N LEU A 123 4.16 -5.26 22.36
CA LEU A 123 5.50 -5.43 22.96
C LEU A 123 6.16 -6.83 22.80
N CYS A 124 5.40 -7.87 22.43
CA CYS A 124 5.83 -9.27 22.52
C CYS A 124 6.51 -9.88 21.27
N ARG A 125 6.70 -9.18 20.14
CA ARG A 125 7.32 -9.78 18.92
C ARG A 125 8.20 -8.83 18.10
N GLN A 126 9.35 -8.43 18.66
CA GLN A 126 10.32 -7.52 18.02
C GLN A 126 10.76 -7.96 16.61
N GLY A 127 11.00 -9.26 16.37
CA GLY A 127 11.47 -9.75 15.06
C GLY A 127 10.47 -9.52 13.91
N LYS A 128 9.15 -9.60 14.16
CA LYS A 128 8.13 -9.36 13.12
C LYS A 128 8.02 -7.89 12.76
N GLN A 129 8.27 -6.98 13.70
CA GLN A 129 8.27 -5.55 13.46
C GLN A 129 9.34 -5.16 12.43
N TRP A 130 10.59 -5.62 12.63
CA TRP A 130 11.69 -5.37 11.70
C TRP A 130 11.42 -5.96 10.33
N LEU A 131 10.87 -7.19 10.25
CA LEU A 131 10.49 -7.79 8.97
C LEU A 131 9.46 -6.95 8.21
N CYS A 132 8.42 -6.45 8.89
CA CYS A 132 7.43 -5.57 8.27
C CYS A 132 8.04 -4.25 7.81
N MET A 133 8.98 -3.68 8.57
CA MET A 133 9.69 -2.46 8.19
C MET A 133 10.58 -2.68 6.96
N CYS A 134 11.36 -3.77 6.93
CA CYS A 134 12.15 -4.16 5.76
C CYS A 134 11.26 -4.38 4.53
N GLY A 135 10.11 -5.04 4.70
CA GLY A 135 9.12 -5.21 3.63
C GLY A 135 8.58 -3.87 3.11
N CYS A 136 8.27 -2.92 3.99
CA CYS A 136 7.85 -1.57 3.62
C CYS A 136 8.92 -0.87 2.77
N VAL A 137 10.18 -0.85 3.23
CA VAL A 137 11.28 -0.18 2.51
C VAL A 137 11.55 -0.83 1.17
N LEU A 138 11.53 -2.16 1.11
CA LEU A 138 11.71 -2.92 -0.13
C LEU A 138 10.63 -2.56 -1.16
N PHE A 139 9.36 -2.61 -0.76
CA PHE A 139 8.26 -2.31 -1.67
C PHE A 139 8.20 -0.82 -2.04
N ALA A 140 8.52 0.10 -1.13
CA ALA A 140 8.64 1.53 -1.46
C ALA A 140 9.73 1.77 -2.51
N SER A 141 10.88 1.10 -2.39
CA SER A 141 11.96 1.17 -3.37
C SER A 141 11.49 0.63 -4.73
N CYS A 142 10.81 -0.52 -4.75
CA CYS A 142 10.23 -1.09 -5.97
C CYS A 142 9.17 -0.17 -6.61
N ALA A 143 8.39 0.56 -5.81
CA ALA A 143 7.44 1.55 -6.31
C ALA A 143 8.18 2.69 -7.01
N ILE A 144 9.22 3.26 -6.38
CA ILE A 144 10.05 4.34 -6.95
C ILE A 144 10.74 3.89 -8.26
N LEU A 145 11.30 2.68 -8.27
CA LEU A 145 11.94 2.10 -9.46
C LEU A 145 10.94 1.76 -10.58
N SER A 146 9.65 1.64 -10.26
CA SER A 146 8.58 1.46 -11.26
C SER A 146 8.11 2.81 -11.79
N LYS A 147 7.95 3.79 -10.90
CA LYS A 147 7.56 5.17 -11.21
C LYS A 147 7.96 6.11 -10.07
N GLU A 148 8.47 7.27 -10.43
CA GLU A 148 8.88 8.34 -9.53
C GLU A 148 7.79 8.80 -8.54
N THR A 149 6.51 8.70 -8.92
CA THR A 149 5.37 9.01 -8.04
C THR A 149 5.30 8.10 -6.81
N GLY A 150 5.98 6.94 -6.84
CA GLY A 150 6.09 6.02 -5.72
C GLY A 150 6.68 6.63 -4.45
N VAL A 151 7.48 7.70 -4.56
CA VAL A 151 8.07 8.41 -3.41
C VAL A 151 7.01 8.93 -2.43
N THR A 152 5.81 9.22 -2.94
CA THR A 152 4.67 9.71 -2.13
C THR A 152 4.20 8.70 -1.07
N VAL A 153 4.60 7.42 -1.16
CA VAL A 153 4.28 6.42 -0.13
C VAL A 153 4.89 6.77 1.22
N LEU A 154 6.06 7.43 1.23
CA LEU A 154 6.72 7.87 2.45
C LEU A 154 5.87 8.91 3.18
N LEU A 155 5.29 9.85 2.43
CA LEU A 155 4.38 10.86 2.97
C LEU A 155 3.10 10.21 3.52
N LEU A 156 2.57 9.18 2.86
CA LEU A 156 1.41 8.45 3.37
C LEU A 156 1.74 7.71 4.67
N CYS A 157 2.89 7.04 4.75
CA CYS A 157 3.32 6.33 5.95
C CYS A 157 3.54 7.29 7.13
N THR A 158 4.21 8.42 6.93
CA THR A 158 4.42 9.41 7.99
C THR A 158 3.11 10.06 8.42
N GLY A 159 2.24 10.42 7.47
CA GLY A 159 0.90 10.93 7.77
C GLY A 159 0.07 9.94 8.59
N TYR A 160 0.11 8.66 8.23
CA TYR A 160 -0.56 7.60 9.00
C TYR A 160 0.00 7.48 10.43
N ASP A 161 1.31 7.52 10.62
CA ASP A 161 1.92 7.45 11.96
C ASP A 161 1.49 8.64 12.82
N VAL A 162 1.56 9.86 12.28
CA VAL A 162 1.12 11.09 12.97
C VAL A 162 -0.34 10.96 13.39
N LEU A 163 -1.23 10.54 12.50
CA LEU A 163 -2.65 10.34 12.82
C LEU A 163 -2.86 9.31 13.94
N THR A 164 -2.14 8.19 13.91
CA THR A 164 -2.25 7.17 14.97
C THR A 164 -1.70 7.65 16.32
N HIS A 165 -0.63 8.43 16.34
CA HIS A 165 -0.07 9.01 17.57
C HIS A 165 -1.00 10.06 18.16
N LEU A 166 -1.57 10.94 17.33
CA LEU A 166 -2.55 11.93 17.78
C LEU A 166 -3.80 11.26 18.34
N GLY A 167 -4.29 10.20 17.70
CA GLY A 167 -5.43 9.42 18.18
C GLY A 167 -5.17 8.77 19.55
N LYS A 168 -3.99 8.17 19.75
CA LYS A 168 -3.60 7.60 21.04
C LYS A 168 -3.45 8.64 22.15
N LYS A 169 -2.78 9.77 21.85
CA LYS A 169 -2.61 10.87 22.81
C LYS A 169 -3.97 11.43 23.25
N ARG A 170 -4.89 11.64 22.30
CA ARG A 170 -6.26 12.08 22.59
C ARG A 170 -6.98 11.11 23.52
N ASN A 171 -6.96 9.81 23.22
CA ASN A 171 -7.64 8.80 24.03
C ASN A 171 -7.04 8.72 25.45
N SER A 172 -5.71 8.79 25.58
CA SER A 172 -5.05 8.81 26.89
C SER A 172 -5.42 10.05 27.73
N LEU A 173 -5.61 11.22 27.11
CA LEU A 173 -6.07 12.41 27.82
C LEU A 173 -7.51 12.24 28.31
N VAL A 174 -8.40 11.70 27.46
CA VAL A 174 -9.80 11.41 27.85
C VAL A 174 -9.85 10.42 29.01
N ASP A 175 -9.01 9.38 29.01
CA ASP A 175 -8.91 8.41 30.11
C ASP A 175 -8.41 9.04 31.42
N ILE A 176 -7.49 10.01 31.33
CA ILE A 176 -7.01 10.76 32.51
C ILE A 176 -8.10 11.70 33.02
N PHE A 177 -8.77 12.47 32.16
CA PHE A 177 -9.84 13.37 32.56
C PHE A 177 -11.03 12.63 33.19
N THR A 178 -11.41 11.48 32.64
CA THR A 178 -12.47 10.64 33.23
C THR A 178 -12.08 10.03 34.57
N LYS A 179 -10.80 9.67 34.78
CA LYS A 179 -10.29 9.22 36.10
C LYS A 179 -10.15 10.35 37.13
N VAL A 180 -9.83 11.56 36.70
CA VAL A 180 -9.58 12.73 37.57
C VAL A 180 -10.87 13.42 38.02
N SER A 181 -12.01 13.14 37.39
CA SER A 181 -13.32 13.66 37.81
C SER A 181 -14.19 12.57 38.44
N PRO A 182 -14.09 12.30 39.77
CA PRO A 182 -14.85 11.24 40.43
C PRO A 182 -16.30 11.66 40.75
N HIS A 183 -16.67 12.92 40.49
CA HIS A 183 -17.95 13.50 40.92
C HIS A 183 -18.82 13.96 39.74
N SER A 184 -19.35 12.99 38.99
CA SER A 184 -20.66 13.12 38.32
C SER A 184 -20.97 11.80 37.62
N GLY A 185 -21.95 11.07 38.13
CA GLY A 185 -22.39 9.78 37.59
C GLY A 185 -23.05 9.92 36.22
N PHE A 186 -22.25 10.07 35.17
CA PHE A 186 -22.71 9.97 33.79
C PHE A 186 -22.14 8.71 33.15
N ALA A 187 -22.94 7.64 33.22
CA ALA A 187 -22.70 6.40 32.50
C ALA A 187 -22.79 6.68 31.00
N TYR A 188 -21.64 6.81 30.33
CA TYR A 188 -21.57 6.70 28.88
C TYR A 188 -21.26 5.25 28.53
N THR A 189 -22.31 4.58 28.08
CA THR A 189 -22.35 3.21 27.60
C THR A 189 -21.31 2.95 26.49
N HIS A 190 -20.71 1.77 26.59
CA HIS A 190 -19.82 1.14 25.64
C HIS A 190 -20.39 1.12 24.21
N GLU A 191 -19.93 1.99 23.30
CA GLU A 191 -20.20 1.80 21.86
C GLU A 191 -19.11 2.43 20.95
N GLN A 192 -17.83 2.15 21.20
CA GLN A 192 -16.75 2.55 20.27
C GLN A 192 -15.67 1.46 20.06
N ASN A 193 -16.06 0.18 20.03
CA ASN A 193 -15.11 -0.92 19.81
C ASN A 193 -15.00 -1.42 18.36
N SER A 194 -15.41 -0.63 17.35
CA SER A 194 -15.43 -1.07 15.94
C SER A 194 -14.31 -0.49 15.07
N PHE A 195 -13.42 0.37 15.57
CA PHE A 195 -12.38 0.99 14.72
C PHE A 195 -10.94 0.50 14.96
N ILE A 196 -10.69 -0.32 15.98
CA ILE A 196 -9.35 -0.89 16.22
C ILE A 196 -9.50 -2.32 16.74
N GLY A 197 -9.49 -3.29 15.82
CA GLY A 197 -9.45 -4.72 16.15
C GLY A 197 -8.12 -5.08 16.85
N VAL A 198 -8.06 -4.86 18.16
CA VAL A 198 -7.07 -5.44 19.06
C VAL A 198 -7.84 -6.30 20.06
N GLY A 199 -8.34 -7.44 19.59
CA GLY A 199 -8.72 -8.54 20.48
C GLY A 199 -7.45 -9.13 21.07
N CYS A 200 -7.12 -8.74 22.30
CA CYS A 200 -6.23 -9.49 23.17
C CYS A 200 -7.14 -10.33 24.07
N ASP A 201 -7.16 -11.63 23.81
CA ASP A 201 -7.91 -12.62 24.55
C ASP A 201 -7.31 -12.74 25.96
N TYR A 202 -8.06 -12.30 26.98
CA TYR A 202 -7.69 -12.40 28.40
C TYR A 202 -8.84 -13.04 29.17
N ARG A 203 -8.92 -14.37 29.11
CA ARG A 203 -9.72 -15.28 29.95
C ARG A 203 -9.26 -16.70 29.55
N GLN A 204 -8.78 -17.61 30.38
CA GLN A 204 -9.03 -17.91 31.79
C GLN A 204 -7.82 -18.63 32.40
N TYR A 205 -7.35 -18.16 33.56
CA TYR A 205 -6.76 -19.00 34.62
C TYR A 205 -7.56 -18.66 35.88
N THR A 206 -8.53 -19.50 36.20
CA THR A 206 -9.12 -19.74 37.52
C THR A 206 -9.76 -21.10 37.47
#